data_AF-A0A952EYT6-F1
#
_entry.id   AF-A0A952EYT6-F1
#
_cell.length_a   1.000
_cell.length_b   1.000
_cell.length_c   1.000
_cell.angle_alpha   90.00
_cell.angle_beta   90.00
_cell.angle_gamma   90.00
#
_symmetry.space_group_name_H-M   'P 1'
#
loop_
_entity.id
_entity.type
_entity.pdbx_description
1 polymer ?
#
loop_
_entity_poly.entity_id
_entity_poly.type
_entity_poly.pdbx_seq_one_letter_code
_entity_poly.pdbx_strand_id
1 'polypeptide(L)'
;MTVKLTKMTPLLFAGAAAAVIAAAPIAMADDPPPPPPCFNADGTPCAPAAGPGGAGAEVPGGPGAMAGSNGDVWAGVPGGPWAQAGPGGGVACVPGYACTAVPPPPAP
;
A
#
# COMPACT_ATOMS: atom_id res chain seq x y z
N MET A 1 -33.11 -18.58 -44.53
CA MET A 1 -33.41 -18.03 -43.18
C MET A 1 -32.21 -18.05 -42.23
N THR A 2 -31.12 -18.75 -42.54
CA THR A 2 -29.95 -18.93 -41.65
C THR A 2 -29.04 -17.70 -41.49
N VAL A 3 -29.01 -16.77 -42.46
CA VAL A 3 -28.15 -15.56 -42.41
C VAL A 3 -28.68 -14.50 -41.44
N LYS A 4 -29.99 -14.44 -41.21
CA LYS A 4 -30.61 -13.46 -40.29
C LYS A 4 -30.39 -13.82 -38.82
N LEU A 5 -30.24 -15.12 -38.50
CA LEU A 5 -30.00 -15.59 -37.14
C LEU A 5 -28.59 -15.23 -36.64
N THR A 6 -27.56 -15.33 -37.51
CA THR A 6 -26.15 -15.04 -37.15
C THR A 6 -25.90 -13.56 -36.81
N LYS A 7 -26.68 -12.63 -37.36
CA LYS A 7 -26.57 -11.19 -37.05
C LYS A 7 -27.26 -10.78 -35.74
N MET A 8 -28.13 -11.61 -35.19
CA MET A 8 -28.82 -11.32 -33.91
C MET A 8 -28.08 -11.92 -32.70
N THR A 9 -27.19 -12.89 -32.91
CA THR A 9 -26.33 -13.49 -31.88
C THR A 9 -25.45 -12.49 -31.11
N PRO A 10 -24.77 -11.51 -31.74
CA PRO A 10 -23.98 -10.53 -30.98
C PRO A 10 -24.83 -9.60 -30.09
N LEU A 11 -26.08 -9.31 -30.48
CA LEU A 11 -27.01 -8.51 -29.66
C LEU A 11 -27.45 -9.26 -28.39
N LEU A 12 -27.62 -10.58 -28.48
CA LEU A 12 -27.95 -11.41 -27.32
C LEU A 12 -26.76 -11.56 -26.35
N PHE A 13 -25.53 -11.64 -26.86
CA PHE A 13 -24.32 -11.74 -26.03
C PHE A 13 -23.99 -10.41 -25.32
N ALA A 14 -24.22 -9.27 -25.98
CA ALA A 14 -24.07 -7.94 -25.37
C ALA A 14 -25.14 -7.66 -24.31
N GLY A 15 -26.39 -8.11 -24.54
CA GLY A 15 -27.48 -7.98 -23.57
C GLY A 15 -27.25 -8.79 -22.28
N ALA A 16 -26.66 -9.99 -22.39
CA ALA A 16 -26.33 -10.81 -21.23
C ALA A 16 -25.25 -10.16 -20.35
N ALA A 17 -24.21 -9.56 -20.94
CA ALA A 17 -23.14 -8.90 -20.19
C ALA A 17 -23.62 -7.67 -19.39
N ALA A 18 -24.58 -6.91 -19.93
CA ALA A 18 -25.15 -5.75 -19.22
C ALA A 18 -26.03 -6.16 -18.02
N ALA A 19 -26.74 -7.28 -18.12
CA ALA A 19 -27.55 -7.79 -17.02
C ALA A 19 -26.71 -8.33 -15.85
N VAL A 20 -25.49 -8.82 -16.10
CA VAL A 20 -24.58 -9.26 -15.02
C VAL A 20 -24.02 -8.08 -14.23
N ILE A 21 -23.81 -6.91 -14.84
CA ILE A 21 -23.35 -5.71 -14.11
C ILE A 21 -24.47 -5.13 -13.23
N ALA A 22 -25.74 -5.28 -13.63
CA ALA A 22 -26.89 -4.80 -12.86
C ALA A 22 -27.33 -5.76 -11.72
N ALA A 23 -27.01 -7.06 -11.84
CA ALA A 23 -27.39 -8.08 -10.86
C ALA A 23 -26.21 -8.66 -10.07
N ALA A 24 -24.97 -8.28 -10.40
CA ALA A 24 -23.84 -8.53 -9.52
C ALA A 24 -24.13 -7.77 -8.21
N PRO A 25 -24.05 -8.44 -7.04
CA PRO A 25 -23.89 -7.69 -5.83
C PRO A 25 -22.65 -6.84 -6.04
N ILE A 26 -22.81 -5.53 -5.93
CA ILE A 26 -21.73 -4.65 -5.55
C ILE A 26 -21.15 -5.32 -4.31
N ALA A 27 -20.02 -6.02 -4.48
CA ALA A 27 -19.14 -6.39 -3.40
C ALA A 27 -18.54 -5.06 -2.92
N MET A 28 -19.40 -4.25 -2.30
CA MET A 28 -19.00 -3.32 -1.29
C MET A 28 -18.25 -4.22 -0.32
N ALA A 29 -16.94 -4.04 -0.25
CA ALA A 29 -16.24 -4.39 0.96
C ALA A 29 -17.05 -3.71 2.06
N ASP A 30 -17.83 -4.47 2.82
CA ASP A 30 -18.24 -4.03 4.13
C ASP A 30 -16.92 -3.68 4.80
N ASP A 31 -16.67 -2.38 4.98
CA ASP A 31 -15.50 -1.91 5.70
C ASP A 31 -15.51 -2.67 7.02
N PRO A 32 -14.51 -3.52 7.30
CA PRO A 32 -14.40 -4.10 8.64
C PRO A 32 -14.43 -2.91 9.61
N PRO A 33 -15.16 -3.04 10.75
CA PRO A 33 -15.28 -1.93 11.69
C PRO A 33 -13.88 -1.36 11.95
N PRO A 34 -13.73 -0.02 11.89
CA PRO A 34 -12.42 0.59 11.96
C PRO A 34 -11.69 0.03 13.19
N PRO A 35 -10.42 -0.41 13.04
CA PRO A 35 -9.66 -0.93 14.15
C PRO A 35 -9.72 0.09 15.30
N PRO A 36 -9.76 -0.38 16.56
CA PRO A 36 -9.90 0.51 17.71
C PRO A 36 -8.83 1.61 17.63
N PRO A 37 -9.20 2.88 17.91
CA PRO A 37 -8.29 3.99 17.77
C PRO A 37 -7.09 3.78 18.69
N CYS A 38 -5.91 3.62 18.10
CA CYS A 38 -4.67 3.64 18.85
C CYS A 38 -4.39 5.09 19.25
N PHE A 39 -4.00 5.28 20.50
CA PHE A 39 -3.57 6.57 21.02
C PHE A 39 -2.15 6.46 21.57
N ASN A 40 -1.30 7.43 21.24
CA ASN A 40 -0.03 7.63 21.90
C ASN A 40 -0.26 7.98 23.38
N ALA A 41 0.79 7.85 24.22
CA ALA A 41 0.70 8.20 25.64
C ALA A 41 0.35 9.69 25.90
N ASP A 42 0.54 10.56 24.91
CA ASP A 42 0.20 11.98 24.94
C ASP A 42 -1.23 12.29 24.44
N GLY A 43 -2.02 11.27 24.08
CA GLY A 43 -3.41 11.40 23.63
C GLY A 43 -3.56 11.77 22.15
N THR A 44 -2.46 11.84 21.38
CA THR A 44 -2.53 12.00 19.93
C THR A 44 -2.93 10.66 19.26
N PRO A 45 -3.69 10.66 18.16
CA PRO A 45 -3.99 9.43 17.44
C PRO A 45 -2.68 8.79 16.95
N CYS A 46 -2.49 7.49 17.17
CA CYS A 46 -1.45 6.75 16.46
C CYS A 46 -1.88 6.72 14.98
N ALA A 47 -1.43 7.68 14.20
CA ALA A 47 -1.56 7.60 12.77
C ALA A 47 -0.28 6.91 12.24
N PRO A 48 -0.35 5.80 11.50
CA PRO A 48 0.30 5.83 10.22
C PRO A 48 -0.28 7.03 9.48
N ALA A 49 0.35 8.20 9.55
CA ALA A 49 -0.15 9.41 8.90
C ALA A 49 0.03 9.27 7.39
N ALA A 50 -0.83 8.45 6.77
CA ALA A 50 -0.83 8.20 5.35
C ALA A 50 -1.51 9.38 4.65
N GLY A 51 -0.75 10.07 3.81
CA GLY A 51 -1.22 11.20 3.02
C GLY A 51 -0.32 11.45 1.80
N PRO A 52 -0.54 12.55 1.06
CA PRO A 52 0.23 12.86 -0.14
C PRO A 52 1.75 12.99 0.09
N GLY A 53 2.18 13.22 1.34
CA GLY A 53 3.59 13.27 1.72
C GLY A 53 4.21 11.90 2.06
N GLY A 54 3.42 10.83 2.17
CA GLY A 54 3.89 9.53 2.65
C GLY A 54 3.04 8.95 3.77
N ALA A 55 3.50 7.86 4.39
CA ALA A 55 2.89 7.19 5.52
C ALA A 55 3.96 6.71 6.50
N GLY A 56 3.74 6.80 7.80
CA GLY A 56 4.70 6.29 8.77
C GLY A 56 4.09 6.10 10.14
N ALA A 57 4.50 5.05 10.85
CA ALA A 57 3.99 4.66 12.15
C ALA A 57 5.14 4.53 13.15
N GLU A 58 4.86 4.87 14.39
CA GLU A 58 5.83 4.85 15.48
C GLU A 58 5.20 4.36 16.78
N VAL A 59 6.01 3.63 17.56
CA VAL A 59 5.69 3.27 18.93
C VAL A 59 6.40 4.27 19.85
N PRO A 60 5.72 4.92 20.82
CA PRO A 60 6.37 5.83 21.76
C PRO A 60 7.56 5.16 22.48
N GLY A 61 8.75 5.76 22.34
CA GLY A 61 10.01 5.21 22.90
C GLY A 61 10.49 3.90 22.25
N GLY A 62 9.81 3.44 21.21
CA GLY A 62 10.05 2.17 20.53
C GLY A 62 10.36 2.35 19.04
N PRO A 63 10.21 1.26 18.25
CA PRO A 63 10.47 1.27 16.83
C PRO A 63 9.55 2.21 16.05
N GLY A 64 10.03 2.66 14.89
CA GLY A 64 9.22 3.42 13.94
C GLY A 64 9.66 3.17 12.50
N ALA A 65 8.75 3.47 11.57
CA ALA A 65 9.00 3.41 10.14
C ALA A 65 8.24 4.50 9.41
N MET A 66 8.80 4.98 8.30
CA MET A 66 8.22 6.02 7.46
C MET A 66 8.51 5.71 5.99
N ALA A 67 7.53 5.94 5.13
CA ALA A 67 7.62 5.85 3.68
C ALA A 67 7.20 7.19 3.09
N GLY A 68 8.14 7.92 2.52
CA GLY A 68 7.92 9.20 1.85
C GLY A 68 7.32 9.01 0.45
N SER A 69 6.62 10.03 -0.04
CA SER A 69 6.02 10.02 -1.37
C SER A 69 7.03 10.06 -2.52
N ASN A 70 8.30 10.35 -2.24
CA ASN A 70 9.41 10.28 -3.19
C ASN A 70 10.00 8.87 -3.36
N GLY A 71 9.44 7.87 -2.67
CA GLY A 71 9.93 6.49 -2.69
C GLY A 71 11.02 6.19 -1.67
N ASP A 72 11.45 7.17 -0.87
CA ASP A 72 12.36 6.93 0.24
C ASP A 72 11.61 6.32 1.43
N VAL A 73 12.19 5.30 2.04
CA VAL A 73 11.66 4.62 3.21
C VAL A 73 12.73 4.54 4.29
N TRP A 74 12.30 4.64 5.54
CA TRP A 74 13.12 4.54 6.73
C TRP A 74 12.45 3.60 7.73
N ALA A 75 13.23 2.83 8.47
CA ALA A 75 12.78 2.15 9.68
C ALA A 75 13.91 2.02 10.69
N GLY A 76 13.60 2.07 11.98
CA GLY A 76 14.61 1.92 13.01
C GLY A 76 14.06 1.64 14.40
N VAL A 77 14.94 1.12 15.25
CA VAL A 77 14.72 0.92 16.68
C VAL A 77 15.67 1.86 17.45
N PRO A 78 15.21 2.61 18.46
CA PRO A 78 16.08 3.45 19.27
C PRO A 78 17.25 2.66 19.88
N GLY A 79 18.47 3.09 19.60
CA GLY A 79 19.70 2.40 20.02
C GLY A 79 19.94 1.03 19.36
N GLY A 80 19.09 0.63 18.43
CA GLY A 80 19.11 -0.66 17.75
C GLY A 80 19.32 -0.54 16.24
N PRO A 81 18.98 -1.60 15.49
CA PRO A 81 19.11 -1.64 14.04
C PRO A 81 18.25 -0.57 13.36
N TRP A 82 18.72 -0.14 12.19
CA TRP A 82 17.97 0.76 11.33
C TRP A 82 18.31 0.55 9.86
N ALA A 83 17.42 0.99 8.97
CA ALA A 83 17.65 0.99 7.54
C ALA A 83 16.95 2.18 6.86
N GLN A 84 17.53 2.62 5.76
CA GLN A 84 16.95 3.56 4.81
C GLN A 84 17.09 3.00 3.41
N ALA A 85 16.07 3.14 2.57
CA ALA A 85 16.14 2.76 1.16
C ALA A 85 15.34 3.73 0.31
N GLY A 86 15.66 3.81 -0.97
CA GLY A 86 14.95 4.64 -1.92
C GLY A 86 15.42 4.40 -3.35
N PRO A 87 14.99 5.24 -4.31
CA PRO A 87 15.43 5.14 -5.70
C PRO A 87 16.95 5.22 -5.88
N GLY A 88 17.65 5.88 -4.94
CA GLY A 88 19.10 6.00 -4.90
C GLY A 88 19.85 4.80 -4.33
N GLY A 89 19.16 3.69 -4.01
CA GLY A 89 19.74 2.55 -3.28
C GLY A 89 19.35 2.58 -1.81
N GLY A 90 20.09 1.88 -0.95
CA GLY A 90 19.77 1.80 0.47
C GLY A 90 20.96 1.50 1.35
N VAL A 91 20.77 1.68 2.65
CA VAL A 91 21.73 1.38 3.71
C VAL A 91 21.01 0.72 4.87
N ALA A 92 21.65 -0.27 5.48
CA ALA A 92 21.20 -0.89 6.71
C ALA A 92 22.35 -1.01 7.70
N CYS A 93 22.08 -0.71 8.97
CA CYS A 93 23.08 -0.69 10.03
C CYS A 93 22.56 -1.45 11.25
N VAL A 94 23.48 -2.17 11.90
CA VAL A 94 23.26 -2.76 13.23
C VAL A 94 24.33 -2.17 14.15
N PRO A 95 23.97 -1.52 15.27
CA PRO A 95 24.96 -1.00 16.22
C PRO A 95 25.95 -2.08 16.66
N GLY A 96 27.23 -1.72 16.71
CA GLY A 96 28.33 -2.66 16.97
C GLY A 96 28.82 -3.44 15.75
N TYR A 97 28.19 -3.26 14.58
CA TYR A 97 28.59 -3.88 13.32
C TYR A 97 28.70 -2.83 12.21
N ALA A 98 29.30 -3.22 11.08
CA ALA A 98 29.38 -2.37 9.90
C ALA A 98 28.00 -2.20 9.25
N CYS A 99 27.78 -1.04 8.64
CA CYS A 99 26.64 -0.80 7.78
C CYS A 99 26.86 -1.43 6.40
N THR A 100 25.79 -1.94 5.81
CA THR A 100 25.77 -2.46 4.43
C THR A 100 25.01 -1.50 3.54
N ALA A 101 25.60 -1.12 2.41
CA ALA A 101 24.95 -0.29 1.40
C ALA A 101 24.63 -1.12 0.15
N VAL A 102 23.48 -0.85 -0.46
CA VAL A 102 23.05 -1.38 -1.75
C VAL A 102 22.99 -0.19 -2.72
N PRO A 103 23.72 -0.23 -3.85
CA PRO A 103 23.69 0.85 -4.83
C PRO A 103 22.32 0.95 -5.54
N PRO A 104 22.02 2.08 -6.20
CA PRO A 104 20.80 2.21 -6.99
C PRO A 104 20.78 1.16 -8.12
N PRO A 105 19.58 0.76 -8.59
CA PRO A 105 19.49 -0.04 -9.79
C PRO A 105 20.12 0.71 -10.98
N PRO A 106 20.72 -0.01 -11.95
CA PRO A 106 21.25 0.60 -13.16
C PRO A 106 20.13 1.33 -13.90
N ALA A 107 20.46 2.49 -14.48
CA ALA A 107 19.52 3.24 -15.29
C ALA A 107 19.04 2.40 -16.50
N PRO A 108 17.77 2.54 -16.90
CA PRO A 108 17.21 1.83 -18.04
C PRO A 108 17.89 2.19 -19.37
#